data_AF-A0A5E4LSV3-F1
#
_entry.id   AF-A0A5E4LSV3-F1
#
_cell.length_a   1.000
_cell.length_b   1.000
_cell.length_c   1.000
_cell.angle_alpha   90.00
_cell.angle_beta   90.00
_cell.angle_gamma   90.00
#
_symmetry.space_group_name_H-M   'P 1'
#
loop_
_entity.id
_entity.type
_entity.pdbx_description
1 polymer ?
#
loop_
_entity_poly.entity_id
_entity_poly.type
_entity_poly.pdbx_seq_one_letter_code
_entity_poly.pdbx_strand_id
1 'polypeptide(L)' 'MVFNGTPIELLKKLKIMREEVVVKVNGKLVPETTRLKKTDKVEVIKVVFGG' A
#
# COMPACT_ATOMS: atom_id res chain seq x y z
N MET A 1 2.46 -7.12 11.39
CA MET A 1 1.24 -7.71 10.77
C MET A 1 1.68 -8.45 9.52
N VAL A 2 1.37 -9.74 9.39
CA VAL A 2 1.71 -10.51 8.18
C VAL A 2 0.49 -10.47 7.25
N PHE A 3 0.65 -9.90 6.06
CA PHE A 3 -0.41 -9.81 5.05
C PHE A 3 0.01 -10.56 3.79
N ASN A 4 -0.91 -11.32 3.21
CA ASN A 4 -0.71 -12.06 1.97
C ASN A 4 -1.85 -11.70 1.03
N GLY A 5 -1.52 -11.06 -0.10
CA GLY A 5 -2.49 -10.43 -0.99
C GLY A 5 -1.84 -9.32 -1.80
N THR A 6 -2.63 -8.36 -2.24
CA THR A 6 -2.20 -7.21 -3.04
C THR A 6 -2.31 -5.91 -2.23
N PRO A 7 -1.58 -4.83 -2.61
CA PRO A 7 -1.76 -3.51 -2.02
C PRO A 7 -3.23 -3.07 -1.95
N ILE A 8 -4.03 -3.30 -3.00
CA ILE A 8 -5.43 -2.88 -3.01
C ILE A 8 -6.28 -3.63 -1.96
N GLU A 9 -6.05 -4.92 -1.76
CA GLU A 9 -6.73 -5.70 -0.73
C GLU A 9 -6.30 -5.25 0.68
N LEU A 10 -5.02 -4.89 0.85
CA LEU A 10 -4.51 -4.33 2.10
C LEU A 10 -5.19 -3.00 2.41
N LEU A 11 -5.26 -2.07 1.44
CA LEU A 11 -5.92 -0.77 1.61
C LEU A 11 -7.40 -0.92 1.93
N LYS A 12 -8.11 -1.83 1.24
CA LYS A 12 -9.51 -2.18 1.55
C LYS A 12 -9.69 -2.67 2.98
N LYS A 13 -8.81 -3.57 3.46
CA LYS A 13 -8.85 -4.08 4.84
C LYS A 13 -8.62 -2.98 5.87
N LEU A 14 -7.76 -2.01 5.55
CA LEU A 14 -7.47 -0.84 6.39
C LEU A 14 -8.51 0.29 6.23
N LYS A 15 -9.48 0.15 5.32
CA LYS A 15 -10.49 1.17 4.97
C LYS A 15 -9.85 2.50 4.54
N ILE A 16 -8.73 2.42 3.82
CA ILE A 16 -8.01 3.57 3.27
C ILE A 16 -8.37 3.71 1.79
N MET A 17 -8.70 4.92 1.35
CA MET A 17 -8.92 5.22 -0.07
C MET A 17 -7.59 5.28 -0.82
N ARG A 18 -7.51 4.62 -1.98
CA ARG A 18 -6.27 4.55 -2.77
C ARG A 18 -5.84 5.91 -3.32
N GLU A 19 -6.80 6.81 -3.51
CA GLU A 19 -6.62 8.16 -4.03
C GLU A 19 -5.89 9.06 -3.03
N GLU A 20 -5.94 8.74 -1.74
CA GLU A 20 -5.31 9.52 -0.67
C GLU A 20 -3.91 9.03 -0.31
N VAL A 21 -3.42 7.95 -0.92
CA VAL A 21 -2.18 7.30 -0.48
C VAL A 21 -1.32 6.82 -1.64
N VAL A 22 -0.01 6.79 -1.38
CA VAL A 22 0.99 6.14 -2.22
C VAL A 22 1.55 4.95 -1.45
N VAL A 23 1.52 3.77 -2.06
CA VAL A 23 2.06 2.54 -1.46
C VAL A 23 3.44 2.24 -2.03
N LYS A 24 4.41 2.04 -1.15
CA LYS A 24 5.73 1.51 -1.50
C LYS A 24 5.89 0.11 -0.92
N VAL A 25 6.54 -0.75 -1.69
CA VAL A 25 6.93 -2.10 -1.28
C VAL A 25 8.44 -2.19 -1.37
N ASN A 26 9.10 -2.47 -0.25
CA ASN A 26 10.55 -2.49 -0.12
C ASN A 26 11.20 -1.18 -0.64
N GLY A 27 10.59 -0.04 -0.32
CA GLY A 27 11.03 1.30 -0.72
C GLY A 27 10.73 1.69 -2.17
N LYS A 28 10.12 0.83 -2.99
CA LYS A 28 9.82 1.09 -4.40
C LYS A 28 8.32 1.24 -4.65
N LEU A 29 7.94 2.10 -5.58
CA LEU A 29 6.57 2.16 -6.09
C LEU A 29 6.30 0.92 -6.93
N VAL A 30 5.18 0.25 -6.64
CA VAL A 30 4.76 -0.95 -7.35
C VAL A 30 3.30 -0.83 -7.78
N PRO A 31 2.87 -1.54 -8.83
CA PRO A 31 1.45 -1.64 -9.18
C PRO A 31 0.60 -2.13 -8.01
N GLU A 32 -0.64 -1.64 -7.93
CA GLU A 32 -1.60 -2.03 -6.88
C GLU A 32 -1.99 -3.52 -6.92
N THR A 33 -1.74 -4.18 -8.05
CA THR A 33 -1.98 -5.61 -8.29
C THR A 33 -0.78 -6.49 -7.96
N THR A 34 0.37 -5.90 -7.59
CA THR A 34 1.56 -6.67 -7.21
C THR A 34 1.27 -7.55 -6.01
N ARG A 35 1.68 -8.82 -6.08
CA ARG A 35 1.51 -9.76 -4.98
C ARG A 35 2.55 -9.50 -3.90
N LEU A 36 2.08 -9.22 -2.69
CA LEU A 36 2.88 -9.01 -1.49
C LEU A 36 3.33 -10.34 -0.91
N LYS A 37 4.61 -10.43 -0.56
CA LYS A 37 5.21 -11.55 0.17
C LYS A 37 5.18 -11.25 1.67
N LYS A 38 5.22 -12.30 2.49
CA LYS A 38 5.23 -12.18 3.97
C LYS A 38 6.43 -11.39 4.50
N THR A 39 7.52 -11.33 3.74
CA THR A 39 8.76 -10.62 4.08
C THR A 39 8.80 -9.18 3.57
N ASP A 40 7.82 -8.76 2.77
CA ASP A 40 7.84 -7.44 2.17
C ASP A 40 7.51 -6.37 3.21
N LYS A 41 8.30 -5.30 3.19
CA LYS A 41 8.02 -4.08 3.95
C LYS A 41 7.10 -3.20 3.13
N VAL A 42 5.90 -2.94 3.65
CA VAL A 42 4.90 -2.08 3.00
C VAL A 42 4.84 -0.74 3.73
N GLU A 43 4.95 0.34 2.97
CA GLU A 43 4.85 1.71 3.46
C GLU A 43 3.65 2.37 2.78
N VAL A 44 2.71 2.87 3.58
CA VAL A 44 1.53 3.60 3.10
C VAL A 44 1.71 5.06 3.46
N ILE A 45 1.91 5.91 2.45
CA ILE A 45 2.22 7.32 2.62
C ILE A 45 0.99 8.13 2.22
N LYS A 46 0.43 8.93 3.14
CA LYS A 46 -0.70 9.80 2.84
C LYS A 46 -0.25 10.95 1.94
N VAL A 47 -0.99 11.19 0.86
CA VAL A 47 -0.85 12.36 0.02
C VAL A 47 -1.55 13.52 0.72
N VAL A 48 -0.81 14.58 1.01
CA VAL A 48 -1.34 15.81 1.61
C VAL A 48 -1.19 16.91 0.57
N PHE A 49 -2.31 17.50 0.15
CA PHE A 49 -2.32 18.69 -0.68
C PHE A 49 -2.29 19.92 0.24
N GLY A 50 -1.23 20.71 0.17
CA GLY A 50 -1.20 22.05 0.74
C GLY A 50 -1.77 23.01 -0.29
N GLY A 51 -2.97 23.53 -0.01
CA GLY A 51 -3.56 24.65 -0.76
C GLY A 51 -2.93 25.97 -0.35
#